data_AF-A0A8I0FUZ6-F1
#
_entry.id   AF-A0A8I0FUZ6-F1
#
_cell.length_a   1.000
_cell.length_b   1.000
_cell.length_c   1.000
_cell.angle_alpha   90.00
_cell.angle_beta   90.00
_cell.angle_gamma   90.00
#
_symmetry.space_group_name_H-M   'P 1'
#
loop_
_entity.id
_entity.type
_entity.pdbx_description
1 polymer ?
#
loop_
_entity_poly.entity_id
_entity_poly.type
_entity_poly.pdbx_seq_one_letter_code
_entity_poly.pdbx_strand_id
1 'polypeptide(L)'
;MTSEGPTPDSAAAKKTGRAGRDLRAAITVGVSLVALVLLSLFWVKDLFGVVAAVALVVAALEIARALGTAGIRVPLPPVLVGGVAMLVVAFYDDMDTAAAVMALTVIATMAWRLRSGSDGFVRDATAGVFLLSYLFLMGTFVMRMLAADDGPWRVVAFILVTIASDIGGYAAGVLFGKHPMAPTISPKKSWEGFAGSLLAGIACGILVVVYALEGPWWAGLLLGVAGVCFATLGDLCESLIKRDLGIKDMGDLLPGHGGLMDRLDSLIAVAPVAYLVMYLLV
;
A
#
# COMPACT_ATOMS: atom_id res chain seq x y z
N MET A 1 -37.81 56.44 17.45
CA MET A 1 -37.66 55.04 17.86
C MET A 1 -38.27 54.17 16.76
N THR A 2 -37.43 53.29 16.20
CA THR A 2 -37.68 52.09 15.37
C THR A 2 -38.51 52.24 14.08
N SER A 3 -37.78 52.20 12.96
CA SER A 3 -38.23 51.99 11.59
C SER A 3 -38.31 50.51 11.20
N GLU A 4 -39.33 50.22 10.38
CA GLU A 4 -39.43 49.24 9.30
C GLU A 4 -39.48 47.73 9.57
N GLY A 5 -40.62 47.15 9.16
CA GLY A 5 -40.83 45.72 8.92
C GLY A 5 -40.29 45.25 7.56
N PRO A 6 -40.54 43.98 7.20
CA PRO A 6 -39.62 43.17 6.40
C PRO A 6 -39.85 43.28 4.88
N THR A 7 -38.78 43.08 4.10
CA THR A 7 -38.86 42.79 2.67
C THR A 7 -38.32 41.39 2.35
N PRO A 8 -39.03 40.61 1.51
CA PRO A 8 -38.58 39.33 1.01
C PRO A 8 -37.79 39.52 -0.29
N ASP A 9 -36.72 38.76 -0.51
CA ASP A 9 -36.63 37.98 -1.75
C ASP A 9 -35.44 37.00 -1.75
N SER A 10 -35.81 35.77 -2.11
CA SER A 10 -34.92 34.68 -2.48
C SER A 10 -34.41 34.94 -3.90
N ALA A 11 -33.11 35.22 -4.07
CA ALA A 11 -32.45 35.04 -5.36
C ALA A 11 -30.92 34.86 -5.25
N ALA A 12 -30.48 33.68 -5.70
CA ALA A 12 -29.23 33.45 -6.43
C ALA A 12 -27.87 33.52 -5.68
N ALA A 13 -27.62 32.57 -4.79
CA ALA A 13 -26.26 32.10 -4.54
C ALA A 13 -25.87 31.02 -5.58
N LYS A 14 -25.40 31.47 -6.75
CA LYS A 14 -24.88 30.63 -7.83
C LYS A 14 -23.55 30.01 -7.37
N LYS A 15 -23.58 28.80 -6.79
CA LYS A 15 -22.38 27.96 -6.58
C LYS A 15 -21.91 27.44 -7.94
N THR A 16 -20.98 28.15 -8.58
CA THR A 16 -20.25 27.63 -9.74
C THR A 16 -19.09 26.75 -9.27
N GLY A 17 -19.07 25.52 -9.80
CA GLY A 17 -18.20 24.44 -9.37
C GLY A 17 -16.71 24.73 -9.55
N ARG A 18 -15.94 24.36 -8.52
CA ARG A 18 -14.48 24.39 -8.48
C ARG A 18 -13.89 22.99 -8.66
N ALA A 19 -14.50 22.16 -9.52
CA ALA A 19 -14.13 20.76 -9.74
C ALA A 19 -13.31 20.51 -11.03
N GLY A 20 -13.00 21.55 -11.81
CA GLY A 20 -12.44 21.40 -13.16
C GLY A 20 -10.92 21.49 -13.29
N ARG A 21 -10.16 21.84 -12.24
CA ARG A 21 -8.72 22.16 -12.36
C ARG A 21 -7.77 21.01 -12.00
N ASP A 22 -8.22 20.05 -11.19
CA ASP A 22 -7.36 18.97 -10.69
C ASP A 22 -7.41 17.67 -11.49
N LEU A 23 -8.35 17.51 -12.43
CA LEU A 23 -8.45 16.27 -13.20
C LEU A 23 -7.25 16.08 -14.16
N ARG A 24 -6.80 17.15 -14.82
CA ARG A 24 -5.61 17.10 -15.69
C ARG A 24 -4.34 16.85 -14.88
N ALA A 25 -4.21 17.49 -13.71
CA ALA A 25 -3.07 17.28 -12.83
C ALA A 25 -3.03 15.84 -12.29
N ALA A 26 -4.18 15.31 -11.86
CA ALA A 26 -4.34 13.93 -11.41
C ALA A 26 -3.96 12.90 -12.49
N ILE A 27 -4.47 13.09 -13.71
CA ILE A 27 -4.15 12.20 -14.85
C ILE A 27 -2.65 12.27 -15.16
N THR A 28 -2.06 13.47 -15.22
CA THR A 28 -0.63 13.62 -15.50
C THR A 28 0.24 12.93 -14.45
N VAL A 29 -0.08 13.09 -13.15
CA VAL A 29 0.64 12.43 -12.05
C VAL A 29 0.46 10.91 -12.11
N GLY A 30 -0.75 10.42 -12.36
CA GLY A 30 -1.00 8.98 -12.49
C GLY A 30 -0.23 8.37 -13.66
N VAL A 31 -0.29 9.00 -14.83
CA VAL A 31 0.43 8.54 -16.03
C VAL A 31 1.94 8.62 -15.83
N SER A 32 2.46 9.68 -15.20
CA SER A 32 3.90 9.79 -14.95
C SER A 32 4.40 8.77 -13.94
N LEU A 33 3.63 8.45 -12.89
CA LEU A 33 3.96 7.38 -11.95
C LEU A 33 3.95 6.00 -12.61
N VAL A 34 2.93 5.71 -13.43
CA VAL A 34 2.88 4.46 -14.19
C VAL A 34 4.05 4.37 -15.17
N ALA A 35 4.35 5.45 -15.89
CA ALA A 35 5.48 5.49 -16.81
C ALA A 35 6.81 5.32 -16.06
N LEU A 36 7.00 5.97 -14.91
CA LEU A 36 8.17 5.81 -14.07
C LEU A 36 8.34 4.35 -13.63
N VAL A 37 7.26 3.72 -13.16
CA VAL A 37 7.26 2.30 -12.76
C VAL A 37 7.60 1.40 -13.94
N LEU A 38 6.92 1.51 -15.08
CA LEU A 38 7.15 0.62 -16.22
C LEU A 38 8.53 0.85 -16.86
N LEU A 39 8.96 2.10 -17.04
CA LEU A 39 10.27 2.41 -17.63
C LEU A 39 11.41 1.94 -16.71
N SER A 40 11.31 2.17 -15.40
CA SER A 40 12.31 1.67 -14.47
C SER A 40 12.35 0.15 -14.45
N LEU A 41 11.20 -0.51 -14.50
CA LEU A 41 11.10 -1.96 -14.39
C LEU A 41 11.70 -2.71 -15.58
N PHE A 42 11.50 -2.22 -16.82
CA PHE A 42 11.97 -2.90 -18.03
C PHE A 42 13.34 -2.43 -18.52
N TRP A 43 13.81 -1.25 -18.11
CA TRP A 43 15.09 -0.71 -18.60
C TRP A 43 16.25 -0.90 -17.64
N VAL A 44 16.03 -0.66 -16.33
CA VAL A 44 17.08 -0.73 -15.30
C VAL A 44 16.47 -1.23 -14.00
N LYS A 45 16.58 -2.54 -13.71
CA LYS A 45 16.02 -3.15 -12.49
C LYS A 45 16.43 -2.39 -11.22
N ASP A 46 17.68 -1.93 -11.14
CA ASP A 46 18.19 -1.14 -10.02
C ASP A 46 17.40 0.17 -9.80
N LEU A 47 16.97 0.83 -10.88
CA LEU A 47 16.18 2.06 -10.80
C LEU A 47 14.81 1.79 -10.19
N PHE A 48 14.16 0.68 -10.55
CA PHE A 48 12.90 0.30 -9.91
C PHE A 48 13.11 0.02 -8.41
N GLY A 49 14.21 -0.66 -8.06
CA GLY A 49 14.59 -0.88 -6.68
C GLY A 49 14.74 0.42 -5.88
N VAL A 50 15.36 1.45 -6.46
CA VAL A 50 15.45 2.78 -5.87
C VAL A 50 14.07 3.44 -5.72
N VAL A 51 13.21 3.37 -6.76
CA VAL A 51 11.85 3.91 -6.71
C VAL A 51 11.04 3.23 -5.60
N ALA A 52 11.10 1.90 -5.48
CA ALA A 52 10.44 1.14 -4.42
C ALA A 52 10.97 1.52 -3.03
N ALA A 53 12.29 1.65 -2.87
CA ALA A 53 12.89 2.08 -1.60
C ALA A 53 12.44 3.49 -1.20
N VAL A 54 12.43 4.44 -2.14
CA VAL A 54 11.92 5.81 -1.89
C VAL A 54 10.44 5.78 -1.51
N ALA A 55 9.64 4.99 -2.21
CA ALA A 55 8.21 4.86 -1.91
C ALA A 55 7.97 4.31 -0.49
N LEU A 56 8.69 3.27 -0.09
CA LEU A 56 8.57 2.69 1.26
C LEU A 56 9.13 3.62 2.34
N VAL A 57 10.19 4.39 2.07
CA VAL A 57 10.67 5.41 3.01
C VAL A 57 9.62 6.51 3.21
N VAL A 58 8.98 6.97 2.14
CA VAL A 58 7.91 7.97 2.22
C VAL A 58 6.71 7.43 3.01
N ALA A 59 6.27 6.20 2.72
CA ALA A 59 5.19 5.56 3.48
C ALA A 59 5.56 5.36 4.96
N ALA A 60 6.81 5.00 5.28
CA ALA A 60 7.31 4.91 6.65
C ALA A 60 7.21 6.26 7.38
N LEU A 61 7.54 7.36 6.70
CA LEU A 61 7.44 8.70 7.26
C LEU A 61 5.98 9.12 7.50
N GLU A 62 5.05 8.75 6.61
CA GLU A 62 3.61 8.98 6.79
C GLU A 62 3.07 8.22 8.00
N ILE A 63 3.34 6.90 8.09
CA ILE A 63 2.93 6.09 9.25
C ILE A 63 3.56 6.64 10.54
N ALA A 64 4.84 7.02 10.54
CA ALA A 64 5.49 7.56 11.73
C ALA A 64 4.86 8.89 12.19
N ARG A 65 4.43 9.74 11.25
CA ARG A 65 3.69 10.98 11.56
C ARG A 65 2.29 10.66 12.11
N ALA A 66 1.59 9.72 11.52
CA ALA A 66 0.29 9.23 11.99
C ALA A 66 0.38 8.66 13.41
N LEU A 67 1.36 7.81 13.69
CA LEU A 67 1.62 7.29 15.04
C LEU A 67 1.98 8.41 16.03
N GLY A 68 2.65 9.47 15.55
CA GLY A 68 2.96 10.66 16.31
C GLY A 68 1.73 11.38 16.86
N THR A 69 0.57 11.34 16.19
CA THR A 69 -0.68 11.96 16.69
C THR A 69 -1.21 11.25 17.94
N ALA A 70 -0.89 9.96 18.10
CA ALA A 70 -1.17 9.16 19.29
C ALA A 70 -0.02 9.20 20.34
N GLY A 71 0.96 10.09 20.16
CA GLY A 71 2.09 10.25 21.07
C GLY A 71 3.15 9.15 20.98
N ILE A 72 3.15 8.33 19.93
CA ILE A 72 4.13 7.27 19.67
C ILE A 72 5.31 7.86 18.90
N ARG A 73 6.52 7.75 19.43
CA ARG A 73 7.73 8.34 18.82
C ARG A 73 8.57 7.27 18.16
N VAL A 74 8.37 7.06 16.87
CA VAL A 74 9.14 6.06 16.11
C VAL A 74 10.62 6.47 16.04
N PRO A 75 11.56 5.57 16.41
CA PRO A 75 13.00 5.76 16.20
C PRO A 75 13.37 5.66 14.71
N LEU A 76 13.01 6.69 13.94
CA LEU A 76 13.10 6.70 12.48
C LEU A 76 14.51 6.41 11.92
N PRO A 77 15.62 6.99 12.43
CA PRO A 77 16.93 6.81 11.79
C PRO A 77 17.37 5.34 11.63
N PRO A 78 17.41 4.50 12.69
CA PRO A 78 17.74 3.09 12.51
C PRO A 78 16.70 2.34 11.67
N VAL A 79 15.41 2.66 11.80
CA VAL A 79 14.33 2.01 11.03
C VAL A 79 14.48 2.26 9.53
N LEU A 80 14.75 3.51 9.12
CA LEU A 80 14.90 3.86 7.70
C LEU A 80 16.20 3.30 7.12
N VAL A 81 17.33 3.44 7.82
CA VAL A 81 18.62 2.93 7.36
C VAL A 81 18.58 1.41 7.23
N GLY A 82 18.14 0.73 8.28
CA GLY A 82 18.04 -0.73 8.28
C GLY A 82 16.96 -1.24 7.34
N GLY A 83 15.83 -0.56 7.24
CA GLY A 83 14.77 -0.87 6.28
C GLY A 83 15.25 -0.79 4.83
N VAL A 84 15.97 0.27 4.44
CA VAL A 84 16.57 0.37 3.10
C VAL A 84 17.64 -0.70 2.91
N ALA A 85 18.48 -0.97 3.92
CA ALA A 85 19.47 -2.04 3.85
C ALA A 85 18.82 -3.42 3.62
N MET A 86 17.68 -3.71 4.26
CA MET A 86 16.90 -4.93 4.01
C MET A 86 16.48 -5.04 2.54
N LEU A 87 16.00 -3.95 1.93
CA LEU A 87 15.59 -3.94 0.52
C LEU A 87 16.76 -4.17 -0.43
N VAL A 88 17.90 -3.53 -0.18
CA VAL A 88 19.12 -3.67 -0.98
C VAL A 88 19.65 -5.10 -0.89
N VAL A 89 19.76 -5.65 0.32
CA VAL A 89 20.22 -7.04 0.53
C VAL A 89 19.27 -8.03 -0.10
N ALA A 90 17.95 -7.85 0.05
CA ALA A 90 16.97 -8.70 -0.60
C ALA A 90 17.13 -8.71 -2.13
N PHE A 91 17.52 -7.58 -2.72
CA PHE A 91 17.70 -7.49 -4.17
C PHE A 91 18.98 -8.15 -4.68
N TYR A 92 20.11 -7.92 -4.01
CA TYR A 92 21.43 -8.37 -4.48
C TYR A 92 21.90 -9.70 -3.90
N ASP A 93 21.31 -10.15 -2.80
CA ASP A 93 21.73 -11.33 -2.05
C ASP A 93 20.50 -12.24 -1.78
N ASP A 94 20.22 -12.58 -0.52
CA ASP A 94 19.16 -13.51 -0.16
C ASP A 94 18.25 -13.04 0.99
N MET A 95 17.26 -13.87 1.32
CA MET A 95 16.29 -13.60 2.39
C MET A 95 16.85 -13.83 3.80
N ASP A 96 17.85 -14.71 3.95
CA ASP A 96 18.47 -15.00 5.24
C ASP A 96 19.32 -13.82 5.69
N THR A 97 20.10 -13.23 4.77
CA THR A 97 20.85 -12.00 5.02
C THR A 97 19.90 -10.84 5.27
N ALA A 98 18.79 -10.70 4.53
CA ALA A 98 17.79 -9.67 4.79
C ALA A 98 17.14 -9.83 6.18
N ALA A 99 16.87 -11.06 6.62
CA ALA A 99 16.37 -11.35 7.97
C ALA A 99 17.41 -11.05 9.05
N ALA A 100 18.69 -11.33 8.80
CA ALA A 100 19.78 -10.95 9.70
C ALA A 100 19.89 -9.42 9.83
N VAL A 101 19.79 -8.68 8.72
CA VAL A 101 19.75 -7.21 8.73
C VAL A 101 18.54 -6.70 9.51
N MET A 102 17.36 -7.30 9.34
CA MET A 102 16.18 -6.96 10.13
C MET A 102 16.44 -7.16 11.63
N ALA A 103 16.98 -8.31 12.04
CA ALA A 103 17.28 -8.60 13.43
C ALA A 103 18.28 -7.60 14.03
N LEU A 104 19.35 -7.27 13.31
CA LEU A 104 20.31 -6.24 13.72
C LEU A 104 19.66 -4.85 13.81
N THR A 105 18.76 -4.53 12.89
CA THR A 105 18.03 -3.27 12.88
C THR A 105 17.07 -3.16 14.05
N VAL A 106 16.41 -4.25 14.46
CA VAL A 106 15.58 -4.29 15.67
C VAL A 106 16.43 -3.96 16.91
N ILE A 107 17.60 -4.58 17.05
CA ILE A 107 18.51 -4.28 18.16
C ILE A 107 19.00 -2.83 18.10
N ALA A 108 19.38 -2.32 16.92
CA ALA A 108 19.78 -0.93 16.73
C ALA A 108 18.65 0.05 17.08
N THR A 109 17.41 -0.30 16.77
CA THR A 109 16.19 0.46 17.08
C THR A 109 15.97 0.56 18.58
N MET A 110 16.13 -0.56 19.30
CA MET A 110 16.06 -0.58 20.77
C MET A 110 17.21 0.20 21.41
N ALA A 111 18.44 0.01 20.91
CA ALA A 111 19.62 0.74 21.38
C ALA A 111 19.49 2.26 21.19
N TRP A 112 18.91 2.69 20.06
CA TRP A 112 18.65 4.10 19.77
C TRP A 112 17.74 4.74 20.82
N ARG A 113 16.72 4.00 21.29
CA ARG A 113 15.75 4.44 22.31
C ARG A 113 16.34 4.51 23.72
N LEU A 114 17.43 3.80 24.04
CA LEU A 114 18.09 3.87 25.35
C LEU A 114 18.48 5.31 25.74
N ARG A 115 18.81 6.14 24.75
CA ARG A 115 19.19 7.56 24.97
C ARG A 115 18.06 8.44 25.46
N SER A 116 16.82 8.00 25.34
CA SER A 116 15.63 8.75 25.73
C SER A 116 15.02 8.28 27.06
N GLY A 117 15.67 7.36 27.77
CA GLY A 117 15.18 6.78 29.01
C GLY A 117 14.05 5.77 28.82
N SER A 118 13.33 5.45 29.90
CA SER A 118 12.29 4.42 29.93
C SER A 118 10.91 4.89 29.47
N ASP A 119 10.65 6.20 29.43
CA ASP A 119 9.35 6.76 29.05
C ASP A 119 8.94 6.34 27.63
N GLY A 120 7.84 5.59 27.55
CA GLY A 120 7.33 5.05 26.29
C GLY A 120 8.30 4.11 25.55
N PHE A 121 9.34 3.57 26.21
CA PHE A 121 10.39 2.76 25.56
C PHE A 121 9.81 1.62 24.73
N VAL A 122 8.97 0.77 25.35
CA VAL A 122 8.38 -0.40 24.68
C VAL A 122 7.49 0.04 23.52
N ARG A 123 6.59 1.01 23.76
CA ARG A 123 5.66 1.55 22.75
C ARG A 123 6.37 2.05 21.50
N ASP A 124 7.41 2.85 21.70
CA ASP A 124 8.18 3.48 20.62
C ASP A 124 9.06 2.45 19.89
N ALA A 125 9.65 1.50 20.62
CA ALA A 125 10.42 0.41 20.04
C ALA A 125 9.54 -0.54 19.21
N THR A 126 8.37 -0.94 19.74
CA THR A 126 7.42 -1.80 19.02
C THR A 126 6.88 -1.12 17.78
N ALA A 127 6.72 0.20 17.79
CA ALA A 127 6.35 0.95 16.59
C ALA A 127 7.44 0.89 15.51
N GLY A 128 8.72 0.96 15.89
CA GLY A 128 9.84 0.74 14.95
C GLY A 128 9.85 -0.68 14.38
N VAL A 129 9.66 -1.70 15.23
CA VAL A 129 9.54 -3.11 14.80
C VAL A 129 8.33 -3.31 13.89
N PHE A 130 7.21 -2.64 14.18
CA PHE A 130 6.02 -2.65 13.33
C PHE A 130 6.34 -2.09 11.94
N LEU A 131 7.00 -0.93 11.81
CA LEU A 131 7.39 -0.41 10.50
C LEU A 131 8.34 -1.35 9.75
N LEU A 132 9.32 -1.96 10.43
CA LEU A 132 10.23 -2.92 9.81
C LEU A 132 9.48 -4.15 9.28
N SER A 133 8.55 -4.69 10.07
CA SER A 133 7.84 -5.94 9.75
C SER A 133 6.68 -5.73 8.78
N TYR A 134 5.94 -4.64 8.94
CA TYR A 134 4.74 -4.34 8.16
C TYR A 134 5.09 -3.73 6.81
N LEU A 135 6.14 -2.92 6.73
CA LEU A 135 6.46 -2.17 5.51
C LEU A 135 7.72 -2.69 4.82
N PHE A 136 8.87 -2.68 5.50
CA PHE A 136 10.14 -3.01 4.87
C PHE A 136 10.28 -4.50 4.55
N LEU A 137 9.85 -5.39 5.45
CA LEU A 137 9.81 -6.83 5.19
C LEU A 137 8.84 -7.18 4.06
N MET A 138 7.71 -6.48 3.93
CA MET A 138 6.82 -6.70 2.77
C MET A 138 7.50 -6.24 1.46
N GLY A 139 8.24 -5.13 1.53
CA GLY A 139 9.09 -4.66 0.45
C GLY A 139 10.19 -5.64 0.05
N THR A 140 10.78 -6.41 0.98
CA THR A 140 11.83 -7.39 0.61
C THR A 140 11.30 -8.48 -0.30
N PHE A 141 10.03 -8.91 -0.15
CA PHE A 141 9.40 -9.85 -1.09
C PHE A 141 9.26 -9.24 -2.49
N VAL A 142 8.96 -7.94 -2.60
CA VAL A 142 8.94 -7.24 -3.90
C VAL A 142 10.33 -7.20 -4.53
N MET A 143 11.36 -6.90 -3.74
CA MET A 143 12.74 -6.91 -4.22
C MET A 143 13.19 -8.30 -4.66
N ARG A 144 12.75 -9.36 -3.97
CA ARG A 144 13.00 -10.75 -4.40
C ARG A 144 12.29 -11.14 -5.68
N MET A 145 11.05 -10.70 -5.87
CA MET A 145 10.36 -10.88 -7.15
C MET A 145 11.13 -10.19 -8.27
N LEU A 146 11.61 -8.96 -8.05
CA LEU A 146 12.37 -8.18 -9.03
C LEU A 146 13.73 -8.79 -9.38
N ALA A 147 14.41 -9.38 -8.39
CA ALA A 147 15.74 -9.96 -8.55
C ALA A 147 15.75 -11.23 -9.43
N ALA A 148 14.61 -11.89 -9.63
CA ALA A 148 14.49 -13.02 -10.54
C ALA A 148 14.79 -12.62 -12.00
N ASP A 149 15.13 -13.59 -12.84
CA ASP A 149 15.45 -13.37 -14.25
C ASP A 149 14.29 -12.70 -14.99
N ASP A 150 13.08 -13.26 -14.83
CA ASP A 150 11.77 -12.78 -15.26
C ASP A 150 11.16 -11.71 -14.30
N GLY A 151 11.96 -11.16 -13.40
CA GLY A 151 11.50 -10.29 -12.31
C GLY A 151 10.59 -9.12 -12.68
N PRO A 152 10.80 -8.41 -13.82
CA PRO A 152 9.87 -7.41 -14.31
C PRO A 152 8.44 -7.95 -14.45
N TRP A 153 8.26 -9.15 -15.01
CA TRP A 153 6.95 -9.76 -15.18
C TRP A 153 6.35 -10.24 -13.86
N ARG A 154 7.16 -10.69 -12.91
CA ARG A 154 6.68 -11.04 -11.55
C ARG A 154 6.11 -9.83 -10.83
N VAL A 155 6.82 -8.70 -10.89
CA VAL A 155 6.35 -7.43 -10.31
C VAL A 155 5.09 -6.92 -11.03
N VAL A 156 5.03 -7.03 -12.37
CA VAL A 156 3.82 -6.70 -13.14
C VAL A 156 2.64 -7.59 -12.72
N ALA A 157 2.82 -8.90 -12.59
CA ALA A 157 1.78 -9.83 -12.17
C ALA A 157 1.23 -9.47 -10.78
N PHE A 158 2.13 -9.21 -9.82
CA PHE A 158 1.79 -8.73 -8.49
C PHE A 158 0.93 -7.44 -8.51
N ILE A 159 1.36 -6.43 -9.28
CA ILE A 159 0.65 -5.15 -9.36
C ILE A 159 -0.71 -5.33 -10.08
N LEU A 160 -0.74 -6.04 -11.20
CA LEU A 160 -1.95 -6.22 -12.00
C LEU A 160 -3.03 -6.99 -11.25
N VAL A 161 -2.67 -8.06 -10.52
CA VAL A 161 -3.64 -8.83 -9.72
C VAL A 161 -4.25 -7.95 -8.63
N THR A 162 -3.45 -7.11 -7.98
CA THR A 162 -3.93 -6.16 -6.95
C THR A 162 -4.87 -5.12 -7.57
N ILE A 163 -4.50 -4.51 -8.70
CA ILE A 163 -5.35 -3.56 -9.43
C ILE A 163 -6.66 -4.23 -9.90
N ALA A 164 -6.58 -5.45 -10.41
CA ALA A 164 -7.75 -6.20 -10.86
C ALA A 164 -8.71 -6.50 -9.71
N SER A 165 -8.18 -6.83 -8.52
CA SER A 165 -8.96 -6.99 -7.29
C SER A 165 -9.74 -5.72 -6.95
N ASP A 166 -9.08 -4.56 -6.96
CA ASP A 166 -9.71 -3.28 -6.61
C ASP A 166 -10.77 -2.86 -7.63
N ILE A 167 -10.47 -3.00 -8.92
CA ILE A 167 -11.41 -2.69 -10.00
C ILE A 167 -12.63 -3.61 -9.95
N GLY A 168 -12.41 -4.93 -9.82
CA GLY A 168 -13.49 -5.91 -9.71
C GLY A 168 -14.35 -5.68 -8.48
N GLY A 169 -13.72 -5.35 -7.35
CA GLY A 169 -14.38 -5.06 -6.09
C GLY A 169 -15.22 -3.81 -6.13
N TYR A 170 -14.68 -2.74 -6.68
CA TYR A 170 -15.39 -1.48 -6.88
C TYR A 170 -16.57 -1.65 -7.83
N ALA A 171 -16.36 -2.28 -8.99
CA ALA A 171 -17.42 -2.47 -9.99
C ALA A 171 -18.58 -3.31 -9.45
N ALA A 172 -18.29 -4.47 -8.87
CA ALA A 172 -19.33 -5.33 -8.29
C ALA A 172 -19.98 -4.71 -7.04
N GLY A 173 -19.19 -4.01 -6.21
CA GLY A 173 -19.69 -3.31 -5.04
C GLY A 173 -20.66 -2.19 -5.38
N VAL A 174 -20.39 -1.40 -6.42
CA VAL A 174 -21.29 -0.32 -6.86
C VAL A 174 -22.56 -0.86 -7.52
N LEU A 175 -22.44 -1.92 -8.33
CA LEU A 175 -23.58 -2.46 -9.10
C LEU A 175 -24.49 -3.36 -8.25
N PHE A 176 -23.92 -4.14 -7.34
CA PHE A 176 -24.61 -5.23 -6.66
C PHE A 176 -24.45 -5.21 -5.13
N GLY A 177 -23.69 -4.27 -4.57
CA GLY A 177 -23.38 -4.22 -3.13
C GLY A 177 -24.63 -4.05 -2.28
N LYS A 178 -24.96 -5.09 -1.51
CA LYS A 178 -26.09 -5.09 -0.58
C LYS A 178 -25.68 -5.51 0.83
N HIS A 179 -24.69 -6.38 0.95
CA HIS A 179 -24.28 -6.95 2.24
C HIS A 179 -22.89 -6.45 2.64
N PRO A 180 -22.79 -5.52 3.60
CA PRO A 180 -21.51 -5.07 4.13
C PRO A 180 -20.70 -6.24 4.71
N MET A 181 -19.42 -6.31 4.37
CA MET A 181 -18.51 -7.34 4.86
C MET A 181 -17.99 -7.03 6.27
N ALA A 182 -17.59 -5.78 6.52
CA ALA A 182 -16.97 -5.36 7.78
C ALA A 182 -17.57 -4.02 8.25
N PRO A 183 -18.84 -3.99 8.71
CA PRO A 183 -19.58 -2.74 8.95
C PRO A 183 -18.93 -1.84 10.02
N THR A 184 -18.25 -2.41 11.00
CA THR A 184 -17.54 -1.65 12.05
C THR A 184 -16.18 -1.10 11.61
N ILE A 185 -15.61 -1.61 10.51
CA ILE A 185 -14.24 -1.29 10.05
C ILE A 185 -14.27 -0.52 8.74
N SER A 186 -14.96 -1.06 7.73
CA SER A 186 -15.13 -0.45 6.42
C SER A 186 -16.57 -0.68 5.93
N PRO A 187 -17.49 0.27 6.21
CA PRO A 187 -18.91 0.14 5.85
C PRO A 187 -19.17 0.03 4.34
N LYS A 188 -18.20 0.44 3.52
CA LYS A 188 -18.31 0.47 2.07
C LYS A 188 -17.88 -0.84 1.39
N LYS A 189 -17.17 -1.73 2.10
CA LYS A 189 -16.81 -3.06 1.55
C LYS A 189 -17.99 -4.01 1.68
N SER A 190 -18.37 -4.65 0.58
CA SER A 190 -19.47 -5.61 0.51
C SER A 190 -18.99 -7.01 0.11
N TRP A 191 -19.76 -8.04 0.47
CA TRP A 191 -19.51 -9.41 0.04
C TRP A 191 -19.64 -9.58 -1.47
N GLU A 192 -20.57 -8.85 -2.10
CA GLU A 192 -20.69 -8.84 -3.56
C GLU A 192 -19.48 -8.18 -4.23
N GLY A 193 -18.94 -7.11 -3.62
CA GLY A 193 -17.69 -6.51 -4.05
C GLY A 193 -16.56 -7.53 -4.00
N PHE A 194 -16.37 -8.22 -2.87
CA PHE A 194 -15.33 -9.24 -2.74
C PHE A 194 -15.45 -10.38 -3.76
N ALA A 195 -16.67 -10.83 -4.07
CA ALA A 195 -16.89 -11.80 -5.14
C ALA A 195 -16.44 -11.25 -6.51
N GLY A 196 -16.70 -9.98 -6.80
CA GLY A 196 -16.19 -9.28 -7.97
C GLY A 196 -14.66 -9.19 -8.00
N SER A 197 -14.03 -8.87 -6.87
CA SER A 197 -12.58 -8.89 -6.72
C SER A 197 -12.00 -10.27 -7.02
N LEU A 198 -12.61 -11.35 -6.50
CA LEU A 198 -12.17 -12.72 -6.76
C LEU A 198 -12.25 -13.07 -8.24
N LEU A 199 -13.36 -12.78 -8.91
CA LEU A 199 -13.50 -13.07 -10.34
C LEU A 199 -12.46 -12.31 -11.18
N ALA A 200 -12.29 -11.02 -10.93
CA ALA A 200 -11.33 -10.19 -11.67
C ALA A 200 -9.88 -10.59 -11.36
N GLY A 201 -9.55 -10.81 -10.09
CA GLY A 201 -8.21 -11.21 -9.64
C GLY A 201 -7.81 -12.59 -10.13
N ILE A 202 -8.72 -13.58 -10.11
CA ILE A 202 -8.47 -14.93 -10.66
C ILE A 202 -8.26 -14.87 -12.16
N ALA A 203 -9.14 -14.16 -12.90
CA ALA A 203 -8.99 -14.02 -14.34
C ALA A 203 -7.65 -13.35 -14.69
N CYS A 204 -7.31 -12.26 -14.00
CA CYS A 204 -6.04 -11.57 -14.19
C CYS A 204 -4.84 -12.46 -13.86
N GLY A 205 -4.88 -13.15 -12.72
CA GLY A 205 -3.83 -14.06 -12.26
C GLY A 205 -3.57 -15.19 -13.25
N ILE A 206 -4.63 -15.83 -13.77
CA ILE A 206 -4.52 -16.87 -14.80
C ILE A 206 -3.87 -16.28 -16.07
N LEU A 207 -4.38 -15.15 -16.56
CA LEU A 207 -3.88 -14.56 -17.80
C LEU A 207 -2.41 -14.15 -17.70
N VAL A 208 -2.00 -13.49 -16.60
CA VAL A 208 -0.62 -13.03 -16.46
C VAL A 208 0.35 -14.18 -16.23
N VAL A 209 -0.02 -15.20 -15.45
CA VAL A 209 0.86 -16.36 -15.23
C VAL A 209 1.04 -17.16 -16.52
N VAL A 210 -0.03 -17.40 -17.28
CA VAL A 210 0.06 -18.19 -18.52
C VAL A 210 0.80 -17.44 -19.63
N TYR A 211 0.49 -16.16 -19.84
CA TYR A 211 0.98 -15.44 -21.02
C TYR A 211 2.24 -14.60 -20.79
N ALA A 212 2.51 -14.16 -19.57
CA ALA A 212 3.68 -13.33 -19.27
C ALA A 212 4.78 -14.08 -18.51
N LEU A 213 4.41 -15.03 -17.66
CA LEU A 213 5.36 -15.84 -16.89
C LEU A 213 5.53 -17.27 -17.42
N GLU A 214 4.79 -17.64 -18.46
CA GLU A 214 4.81 -18.98 -19.08
C GLU A 214 4.56 -20.14 -18.09
N GLY A 215 3.90 -19.83 -16.96
CA GLY A 215 3.59 -20.77 -15.89
C GLY A 215 2.23 -21.48 -16.09
N PRO A 216 1.93 -22.47 -15.24
CA PRO A 216 0.67 -23.19 -15.35
C PRO A 216 -0.53 -22.34 -14.90
N TRP A 217 -1.67 -22.50 -15.59
CA TRP A 217 -2.90 -21.73 -15.31
C TRP A 217 -3.38 -21.84 -13.85
N TRP A 218 -3.17 -23.00 -13.21
CA TRP A 218 -3.59 -23.23 -11.83
C TRP A 218 -2.73 -22.44 -10.82
N ALA A 219 -1.47 -22.14 -11.14
CA ALA A 219 -0.66 -21.22 -10.32
C ALA A 219 -1.22 -19.80 -10.41
N GLY A 220 -1.69 -19.37 -11.59
CA GLY A 220 -2.41 -18.11 -11.77
C GLY A 220 -3.74 -18.04 -11.02
N LEU A 221 -4.47 -19.15 -10.93
CA LEU A 221 -5.67 -19.25 -10.09
C LEU A 221 -5.32 -19.02 -8.61
N LEU A 222 -4.28 -19.69 -8.10
CA LEU A 222 -3.82 -19.53 -6.72
C LEU A 222 -3.32 -18.11 -6.44
N LEU A 223 -2.60 -17.50 -7.39
CA LEU A 223 -2.14 -16.11 -7.31
C LEU A 223 -3.33 -15.16 -7.18
N GLY A 224 -4.36 -15.33 -8.01
CA GLY A 224 -5.56 -14.51 -7.97
C GLY A 224 -6.36 -14.65 -6.68
N VAL A 225 -6.60 -15.88 -6.22
CA VAL A 225 -7.32 -16.14 -4.95
C VAL A 225 -6.55 -15.56 -3.77
N ALA A 226 -5.27 -15.90 -3.63
CA ALA A 226 -4.45 -15.45 -2.51
C ALA A 226 -4.27 -13.92 -2.55
N GLY A 227 -3.99 -13.35 -3.72
CA GLY A 227 -3.84 -11.92 -3.90
C GLY A 227 -5.09 -11.14 -3.50
N VAL A 228 -6.28 -11.55 -3.93
CA VAL A 228 -7.54 -10.87 -3.55
C VAL A 228 -7.81 -10.95 -2.05
N CYS A 229 -7.60 -12.13 -1.44
CA CYS A 229 -7.77 -12.30 0.00
C CYS A 229 -6.85 -11.39 0.79
N PHE A 230 -5.56 -11.34 0.44
CA PHE A 230 -4.57 -10.54 1.16
C PHE A 230 -4.69 -9.05 0.86
N ALA A 231 -5.03 -8.64 -0.36
CA ALA A 231 -5.39 -7.24 -0.67
C ALA A 231 -6.54 -6.79 0.22
N THR A 232 -7.60 -7.59 0.30
CA THR A 232 -8.77 -7.25 1.12
C THR A 232 -8.43 -7.14 2.60
N LEU A 233 -7.59 -8.04 3.12
CA LEU A 233 -7.10 -7.99 4.50
C LEU A 233 -6.21 -6.77 4.75
N GLY A 234 -5.31 -6.43 3.82
CA GLY A 234 -4.44 -5.25 3.89
C GLY A 234 -5.24 -3.96 4.11
N ASP A 235 -6.22 -3.70 3.25
CA ASP A 235 -7.08 -2.51 3.36
C ASP A 235 -7.87 -2.48 4.67
N LEU A 236 -8.31 -3.64 5.17
CA LEU A 236 -9.06 -3.72 6.42
C LEU A 236 -8.15 -3.45 7.62
N CYS A 237 -6.94 -3.99 7.62
CA CYS A 237 -5.91 -3.69 8.62
C CYS A 237 -5.57 -2.20 8.60
N GLU A 238 -5.35 -1.60 7.44
CA GLU A 238 -5.05 -0.18 7.32
C GLU A 238 -6.24 0.69 7.77
N SER A 239 -7.46 0.33 7.37
CA SER A 239 -8.69 0.99 7.82
C SER A 239 -8.83 0.95 9.35
N LEU A 240 -8.47 -0.18 9.99
CA LEU A 240 -8.46 -0.30 11.45
C LEU A 240 -7.40 0.60 12.09
N ILE A 241 -6.17 0.62 11.56
CA ILE A 241 -5.10 1.49 12.08
C ILE A 241 -5.54 2.96 12.03
N LYS A 242 -6.13 3.40 10.91
CA LYS A 242 -6.63 4.78 10.76
C LYS A 242 -7.71 5.11 11.79
N ARG A 243 -8.65 4.18 12.03
CA ARG A 243 -9.72 4.36 13.01
C ARG A 243 -9.20 4.39 14.44
N ASP A 244 -8.24 3.56 14.77
CA ASP A 244 -7.60 3.53 16.09
C ASP A 244 -6.85 4.84 16.39
N LEU A 245 -6.16 5.39 15.38
CA LEU A 245 -5.46 6.68 15.47
C LEU A 245 -6.40 7.89 15.35
N GLY A 246 -7.70 7.69 15.10
CA GLY A 246 -8.66 8.77 14.91
C GLY A 246 -8.40 9.65 13.68
N ILE A 247 -7.64 9.14 12.70
CA ILE A 247 -7.31 9.82 11.44
C ILE A 247 -8.10 9.22 10.28
N LYS A 248 -8.20 9.98 9.18
CA LYS A 248 -8.89 9.52 7.97
C LYS A 248 -7.93 9.05 6.87
N ASP A 249 -6.82 9.76 6.70
CA ASP A 249 -5.83 9.55 5.66
C ASP A 249 -4.43 9.53 6.33
N MET A 250 -3.48 8.74 5.82
CA MET A 250 -2.14 8.59 6.44
C MET A 250 -1.23 9.81 6.21
N GLY A 251 -1.53 10.60 5.17
CA GLY A 251 -0.80 11.81 4.83
C GLY A 251 -1.46 12.59 3.69
N ASP A 252 -0.87 13.73 3.34
CA ASP A 252 -1.37 14.66 2.31
C ASP A 252 -0.36 14.83 1.14
N LEU A 253 0.50 13.84 0.92
CA LEU A 253 1.65 14.00 0.01
C LEU A 253 1.24 14.20 -1.46
N LEU A 254 0.16 13.55 -1.91
CA LEU A 254 -0.33 13.66 -3.27
C LEU A 254 -1.60 14.54 -3.29
N PRO A 255 -1.58 15.72 -3.94
CA PRO A 255 -2.74 16.61 -4.04
C PRO A 255 -3.97 15.88 -4.57
N GLY A 256 -5.00 15.79 -3.73
CA GLY A 256 -6.27 15.14 -4.07
C GLY A 256 -6.29 13.61 -4.04
N HIS A 257 -5.21 12.93 -3.62
CA HIS A 257 -5.09 11.46 -3.69
C HIS A 257 -4.74 10.77 -2.37
N GLY A 258 -4.55 11.51 -1.26
CA GLY A 258 -4.20 10.96 0.04
C GLY A 258 -2.69 10.74 0.22
N GLY A 259 -2.32 9.90 1.18
CA GLY A 259 -0.93 9.50 1.42
C GLY A 259 -0.44 8.50 0.39
N LEU A 260 0.88 8.34 0.28
CA LEU A 260 1.45 7.23 -0.47
C LEU A 260 1.12 5.89 0.18
N MET A 261 1.07 5.84 1.51
CA MET A 261 0.71 4.63 2.25
C MET A 261 -0.70 4.15 1.90
N ASP A 262 -1.67 5.06 1.73
CA ASP A 262 -3.06 4.75 1.33
C ASP A 262 -3.15 4.14 -0.10
N ARG A 263 -2.04 4.08 -0.84
CA ARG A 263 -1.94 3.46 -2.17
C ARG A 263 -1.15 2.16 -2.16
N LEU A 264 -0.40 1.92 -1.10
CA LEU A 264 0.43 0.74 -0.93
C LEU A 264 -0.21 -0.29 0.00
N ASP A 265 -1.28 0.06 0.71
CA ASP A 265 -1.96 -0.77 1.72
C ASP A 265 -2.34 -2.17 1.21
N SER A 266 -3.02 -2.26 0.07
CA SER A 266 -3.35 -3.53 -0.58
C SER A 266 -2.10 -4.25 -1.08
N LEU A 267 -1.19 -3.52 -1.73
CA LEU A 267 0.04 -4.05 -2.33
C LEU A 267 0.98 -4.68 -1.29
N ILE A 268 1.15 -4.04 -0.13
CA ILE A 268 2.02 -4.50 0.95
C ILE A 268 1.56 -5.87 1.46
N ALA A 269 0.24 -6.06 1.64
CA ALA A 269 -0.30 -7.34 2.10
C ALA A 269 -0.21 -8.44 1.04
N VAL A 270 -0.30 -8.09 -0.25
CA VAL A 270 -0.23 -9.05 -1.37
C VAL A 270 1.21 -9.51 -1.64
N ALA A 271 2.21 -8.65 -1.42
CA ALA A 271 3.61 -8.93 -1.74
C ALA A 271 4.14 -10.31 -1.27
N PRO A 272 3.98 -10.74 0.00
CA PRO A 272 4.48 -12.04 0.46
C PRO A 272 3.79 -13.22 -0.24
N VAL A 273 2.47 -13.15 -0.44
CA VAL A 273 1.73 -14.27 -1.06
C VAL A 273 1.97 -14.36 -2.56
N ALA A 274 2.10 -13.22 -3.24
CA ALA A 274 2.48 -13.18 -4.65
C ALA A 274 3.89 -13.76 -4.84
N TYR A 275 4.84 -13.35 -3.99
CA TYR A 275 6.18 -13.90 -4.00
C TYR A 275 6.17 -15.43 -3.79
N LEU A 276 5.49 -15.93 -2.76
CA LEU A 276 5.46 -17.37 -2.47
C LEU A 276 4.82 -18.19 -3.60
N VAL A 277 3.69 -17.74 -4.13
CA VAL A 277 3.01 -18.43 -5.23
C VAL A 277 3.91 -18.50 -6.45
N MET A 278 4.50 -17.37 -6.86
CA MET A 278 5.37 -17.35 -8.03
C MET A 278 6.68 -18.09 -7.77
N TYR A 279 7.31 -17.94 -6.61
CA TYR A 279 8.58 -18.61 -6.31
C TYR A 279 8.48 -20.14 -6.28
N LEU A 280 7.35 -20.68 -5.78
CA LEU A 280 7.18 -22.13 -5.61
C LEU A 280 6.57 -22.82 -6.84
N LEU A 281 5.80 -22.09 -7.65
CA LEU A 281 4.90 -22.69 -8.66
C LEU A 281 5.16 -22.20 -10.09
N VAL A 282 6.02 -21.19 -10.27
CA VAL A 282 6.34 -20.55 -11.57
C VAL A 282 7.85 -20.41 -11.72
#